data_AF-A0A4P8QVT2-F1
#
_entry.id   AF-A0A4P8QVT2-F1
#
_cell.length_a   1.000
_cell.length_b   1.000
_cell.length_c   1.000
_cell.angle_alpha   90.00
_cell.angle_beta   90.00
_cell.angle_gamma   90.00
#
_symmetry.space_group_name_H-M   'P 1'
#
loop_
_entity.id
_entity.type
_entity.pdbx_description
1 polymer ?
#
loop_
_entity_poly.entity_id
_entity_poly.type
_entity_poly.pdbx_seq_one_letter_code
_entity_poly.pdbx_strand_id
1 'polypeptide(L)' 'MKSAIFEHIEIDYNRHRRHSANGGLGPVQFKERNLA' A
#
# COMPACT_ATOMS: atom_id res chain seq x y z
N MET A 1 -12.76 -14.83 11.38
CA MET A 1 -11.59 -14.45 12.19
C MET A 1 -10.29 -14.41 11.38
N LYS A 2 -9.90 -15.47 10.64
CA LYS A 2 -8.69 -15.46 9.78
C LYS A 2 -8.69 -14.36 8.71
N SER A 3 -9.82 -14.11 8.03
CA SER A 3 -9.91 -13.07 6.97
C SER A 3 -9.54 -11.68 7.48
N ALA A 4 -10.01 -11.30 8.67
CA ALA A 4 -9.75 -9.99 9.27
C ALA A 4 -8.26 -9.77 9.60
N ILE A 5 -7.53 -10.84 9.94
CA ILE A 5 -6.09 -10.77 10.19
C ILE A 5 -5.34 -10.57 8.88
N PHE A 6 -5.73 -11.27 7.80
CA PHE A 6 -5.11 -11.09 6.49
C PHE A 6 -5.38 -9.70 5.91
N GLU A 7 -6.60 -9.20 6.01
CA GLU A 7 -6.92 -7.83 5.60
C GLU A 7 -6.12 -6.79 6.39
N HIS A 8 -5.98 -6.97 7.70
CA HIS A 8 -5.17 -6.06 8.52
C HIS A 8 -3.70 -6.06 8.11
N ILE A 9 -3.12 -7.25 7.93
CA ILE A 9 -1.72 -7.40 7.46
C ILE A 9 -1.55 -6.76 6.09
N GLU A 10 -2.49 -6.96 5.16
CA GLU A 10 -2.41 -6.43 3.81
C GLU A 10 -2.50 -4.89 3.78
N ILE A 11 -3.40 -4.30 4.59
CA ILE A 11 -3.51 -2.85 4.75
C ILE A 11 -2.22 -2.27 5.36
N ASP A 12 -1.70 -2.89 6.42
CA ASP A 12 -0.50 -2.42 7.12
C ASP A 12 0.75 -2.55 6.24
N TYR A 13 0.89 -3.70 5.57
CA TYR A 13 1.94 -3.96 4.59
C TYR A 13 1.91 -2.93 3.45
N ASN A 14 0.73 -2.67 2.87
CA ASN A 14 0.60 -1.69 1.79
C ASN A 14 0.87 -0.26 2.28
N ARG A 15 0.51 0.09 3.52
CA ARG A 15 0.72 1.43 4.08
C ARG A 15 2.20 1.76 4.30
N HIS A 16 2.98 0.78 4.77
CA HIS A 16 4.37 1.01 5.18
C HIS A 16 5.40 0.73 4.08
N ARG A 17 5.03 -0.02 3.03
CA ARG A 17 5.99 -0.44 2.01
C ARG A 17 6.11 0.55 0.86
N ARG A 18 7.35 0.79 0.46
CA ARG A 18 7.71 1.47 -0.79
C ARG A 18 7.88 0.42 -1.88
N HIS A 19 6.96 0.38 -2.84
CA HIS A 19 7.01 -0.64 -3.89
C HIS A 19 7.96 -0.20 -5.02
N SER A 20 8.94 -1.02 -5.37
CA SER A 20 9.84 -0.76 -6.50
C SER A 20 9.09 -0.60 -7.82
N ALA A 21 8.03 -1.38 -8.02
CA ALA A 21 7.10 -1.25 -9.16
C ALA A 21 6.44 0.13 -9.25
N ASN A 22 6.24 0.79 -8.10
CA ASN A 22 5.69 2.14 -8.01
C ASN A 22 6.78 3.22 -7.92
N GLY A 23 8.04 2.89 -8.23
CA GLY A 23 9.18 3.81 -8.11
C GLY A 23 9.59 4.11 -6.67
N GLY A 24 9.30 3.19 -5.74
CA GLY A 24 9.55 3.41 -4.31
C GLY A 24 8.51 4.31 -3.63
N LEU A 25 7.34 4.51 -4.25
CA LEU A 25 6.27 5.30 -3.66
C LEU A 25 5.39 4.45 -2.75
N GLY A 26 4.94 5.06 -1.65
CA GLY A 26 3.84 4.53 -0.86
C GLY A 26 2.51 4.65 -1.62
N PRO A 27 1.46 3.93 -1.22
CA PRO A 27 0.19 3.88 -1.95
C PRO A 27 -0.50 5.24 -2.06
N VAL A 28 -0.44 6.08 -1.02
CA VAL A 28 -1.00 7.44 -1.04
C VAL A 28 -0.25 8.31 -2.06
N GLN A 29 1.08 8.34 -1.99
CA GLN A 29 1.93 9.09 -2.91
C GLN A 29 1.79 8.61 -4.36
N PHE A 30 1.61 7.29 -4.55
CA PHE A 30 1.35 6.73 -5.88
C PHE A 30 0.00 7.20 -6.42
N LYS A 31 -1.07 7.21 -5.61
CA LYS A 31 -2.37 7.73 -6.03
C LYS A 31 -2.31 9.22 -6.36
N GLU A 32 -1.72 10.03 -5.48
CA GLU A 32 -1.56 11.48 -5.69
C GLU A 32 -0.79 11.79 -6.98
N ARG A 33 0.26 11.02 -7.29
CA ARG A 33 1.02 11.15 -8.54
C ARG A 33 0.21 10.75 -9.79
N ASN A 34 -0.69 9.76 -9.70
CA ASN A 34 -1.54 9.34 -10.84
C ASN A 34 -2.82 10.17 -10.99
N LEU A 35 -3.17 10.98 -9.99
CA LEU A 35 -4.31 11.90 -10.02
C LEU A 35 -3.96 13.26 -10.64
N ALA A 36 -2.68 13.52 -10.94
CA ALA A 36 -2.15 14.70 -11.62
C ALA A 36 -1.92 14.41 -13.12
#